data_AF-A0AAD4HGD7-F1
#
_entry.id   AF-A0AAD4HGD7-F1
#
_cell.length_a   1.000
_cell.length_b   1.000
_cell.length_c   1.000
_cell.angle_alpha   90.00
_cell.angle_beta   90.00
_cell.angle_gamma   90.00
#
_symmetry.space_group_name_H-M   'P 1'
#
loop_
_entity.id
_entity.type
_entity.pdbx_description
1 polymer ?
#
loop_
_entity_poly.entity_id
_entity_poly.type
_entity_poly.pdbx_seq_one_letter_code
_entity_poly.pdbx_strand_id
1 'polypeptide(L)' 'MPKFIVSLQSNADYEAAKQDIEKQGGSIVDDSMKILGMITVQMSDQSASSLKSLNSGIISVEPDQEVTIQVA' A
#
# COMPACT_ATOMS: atom_id res chain seq x y z
N MET A 1 3.03 -14.00 -1.36
CA MET A 1 2.03 -13.03 -0.86
C MET A 1 1.79 -11.99 -1.94
N PRO A 2 0.54 -11.59 -2.21
CA PRO A 2 0.23 -10.58 -3.21
C PRO A 2 0.82 -9.21 -2.83
N LYS A 3 1.02 -8.37 -3.85
CA LYS A 3 1.45 -6.97 -3.70
C LYS A 3 0.26 -6.05 -3.84
N PHE A 4 0.30 -4.94 -3.12
CA PHE A 4 -0.69 -3.88 -3.15
C PHE A 4 -0.02 -2.52 -3.22
N ILE A 5 -0.70 -1.57 -3.85
CA ILE A 5 -0.41 -0.14 -3.78
C ILE A 5 -1.31 0.48 -2.73
N VAL A 6 -0.70 1.10 -1.72
CA VAL A 6 -1.37 1.90 -0.69
C VAL A 6 -1.21 3.36 -1.04
N SER A 7 -2.33 4.07 -1.20
CA SER A 7 -2.35 5.52 -1.44
C SER A 7 -2.70 6.26 -0.15
N LEU A 8 -1.98 7.32 0.14
CA LEU A 8 -2.11 8.15 1.34
C LEU A 8 -2.62 9.55 1.00
N GLN A 9 -3.30 10.18 1.95
CA GLN A 9 -3.65 11.60 1.88
C GLN A 9 -2.39 12.45 1.82
N SER A 10 -2.44 13.60 1.13
CA SER A 10 -1.27 14.46 0.91
C SER A 10 -0.61 14.99 2.18
N ASN A 11 -1.32 14.97 3.31
CA ASN A 11 -0.85 15.37 4.63
C ASN A 11 -0.84 14.21 5.64
N ALA A 12 -0.97 12.96 5.18
CA ALA A 12 -0.90 11.80 6.05
C ALA A 12 0.50 11.68 6.67
N ASP A 13 0.55 11.23 7.92
CA ASP A 13 1.81 10.87 8.57
C ASP A 13 2.32 9.56 7.96
N TYR A 14 3.37 9.69 7.16
CA TYR A 14 3.98 8.58 6.44
C TYR A 14 4.52 7.48 7.38
N GLU A 15 5.14 7.86 8.49
CA GLU A 15 5.72 6.88 9.43
C GLU A 15 4.61 6.16 10.21
N ALA A 16 3.53 6.87 10.55
CA ALA A 16 2.34 6.24 11.14
C ALA A 16 1.71 5.22 10.18
N ALA A 17 1.61 5.55 8.89
CA ALA A 17 1.08 4.64 7.88
C ALA A 17 1.93 3.36 7.74
N LYS A 18 3.26 3.48 7.76
CA LYS A 18 4.16 2.30 7.74
C LYS A 18 3.96 1.41 8.96
N GLN A 19 3.86 2.00 10.15
CA GLN A 19 3.62 1.23 11.37
C GLN A 19 2.28 0.50 11.31
N ASP A 20 1.24 1.12 10.77
CA ASP A 20 -0.07 0.47 10.64
C ASP A 20 -0.03 -0.67 9.62
N ILE A 21 0.69 -0.51 8.50
CA ILE A 21 0.96 -1.59 7.53
C ILE A 21 1.63 -2.78 8.23
N GLU A 22 2.69 -2.53 9.00
CA GLU A 22 3.44 -3.57 9.72
C GLU A 22 2.58 -4.26 10.79
N LYS A 23 1.77 -3.50 11.54
CA LYS A 23 0.82 -4.05 12.53
C LYS A 23 -0.24 -4.96 11.90
N GLN A 24 -0.64 -4.70 10.65
CA GLN A 24 -1.56 -5.56 9.90
C GLN A 24 -0.85 -6.78 9.27
N GLY A 25 0.45 -6.97 9.53
CA GLY A 25 1.24 -8.07 8.99
C GLY A 25 1.71 -7.84 7.56
N GLY A 26 1.71 -6.59 7.08
CA GLY A 26 2.28 -6.22 5.80
C GLY A 26 3.77 -5.90 5.88
N SER A 27 4.44 -5.98 4.73
CA SER A 27 5.83 -5.59 4.56
C SER A 27 5.95 -4.55 3.44
N ILE A 28 6.74 -3.50 3.66
CA ILE A 28 7.03 -2.47 2.65
C ILE A 28 7.96 -3.07 1.60
N VAL A 29 7.55 -3.04 0.34
CA VAL A 29 8.34 -3.53 -0.81
C VAL A 29 9.05 -2.39 -1.53
N ASP A 30 8.35 -1.27 -1.71
CA ASP A 30 8.89 -0.06 -2.35
C ASP A 30 8.17 1.17 -1.81
N ASP A 31 8.95 2.17 -1.40
CA ASP A 31 8.45 3.48 -0.97
C ASP A 31 9.12 4.67 -1.69
N SER A 32 9.72 4.41 -2.85
CA SER A 32 10.29 5.45 -3.71
C SER A 32 9.27 6.54 -4.09
N MET A 33 7.99 6.18 -4.15
CA MET A 33 6.86 7.06 -4.49
C MET A 33 6.22 7.74 -3.26
N LYS A 34 6.88 7.75 -2.10
CA LYS A 34 6.35 8.39 -0.88
C LYS A 34 5.97 9.86 -1.05
N ILE A 35 6.66 10.60 -1.92
CA ILE A 35 6.38 12.02 -2.19
C ILE A 35 5.02 12.21 -2.87
N LEU A 36 4.53 11.18 -3.56
CA LEU A 36 3.20 11.12 -4.17
C LEU A 36 2.18 10.44 -3.23
N GLY A 37 2.58 10.12 -1.99
CA GLY A 37 1.74 9.41 -1.04
C GLY A 37 1.49 7.96 -1.41
N MET A 38 2.40 7.30 -2.14
CA MET A 38 2.21 5.90 -2.56
C MET A 38 3.26 4.98 -1.94
N ILE A 39 2.82 3.80 -1.51
CA ILE A 39 3.65 2.74 -0.94
C ILE A 39 3.25 1.40 -1.58
N THR A 40 4.23 0.67 -2.09
CA THR A 40 4.02 -0.73 -2.50
C THR A 40 4.29 -1.64 -1.30
N VAL A 41 3.34 -2.50 -1.00
CA VAL A 41 3.39 -3.41 0.15
C VAL A 41 3.10 -4.84 -0.28
N GLN A 42 3.64 -5.80 0.45
CA GLN A 42 3.29 -7.21 0.33
C GLN A 42 2.54 -7.63 1.60
N MET A 43 1.33 -8.15 1.44
CA MET A 43 0.48 -8.58 2.55
C MET A 43 -0.58 -9.58 2.09
N SER A 44 -1.37 -10.14 3.02
CA SER A 44 -2.53 -10.97 2.69
C SER A 44 -3.74 -10.12 2.26
N ASP A 45 -4.69 -10.70 1.51
CA ASP A 45 -5.94 -10.01 1.14
C ASP A 45 -6.75 -9.58 2.37
N GLN A 46 -6.69 -10.38 3.44
CA GLN A 46 -7.30 -10.05 4.73
C GLN A 46 -6.64 -8.81 5.35
N SER A 47 -5.31 -8.78 5.40
CA SER A 47 -4.54 -7.62 5.89
C SER A 47 -4.83 -6.36 5.08
N ALA A 48 -4.93 -6.46 3.75
CA ALA A 48 -5.26 -5.34 2.87
C ALA A 48 -6.67 -4.79 3.16
N SER A 49 -7.64 -5.68 3.37
CA SER A 49 -9.03 -5.32 3.72
C SER A 49 -9.11 -4.64 5.09
N SER A 50 -8.35 -5.15 6.09
CA SER A 50 -8.25 -4.55 7.41
C SER A 50 -7.58 -3.18 7.37
N LEU A 51 -6.49 -3.05 6.61
CA LEU A 51 -5.75 -1.80 6.44
C LEU A 51 -6.62 -0.69 5.84
N LYS A 52 -7.44 -1.01 4.83
CA LYS A 52 -8.39 -0.08 4.20
C LYS A 52 -9.44 0.47 5.19
N SER A 53 -9.69 -0.24 6.28
CA SER A 53 -10.69 0.15 7.29
C SER A 53 -10.10 1.05 8.39
N LEU A 54 -8.78 1.30 8.37
CA LEU A 54 -8.12 2.18 9.34
C LEU A 54 -8.25 3.66 8.93
N ASN A 55 -8.51 4.53 9.91
CA ASN A 55 -8.62 5.98 9.70
C ASN A 55 -7.24 6.67 9.71
N SER A 56 -6.23 6.05 9.08
CA SER A 56 -4.82 6.43 9.16
C SER A 56 -4.36 7.38 8.04
N GLY A 57 -5.31 8.05 7.37
CA GLY A 57 -5.01 8.82 6.16
C GLY A 57 -4.73 7.95 4.92
N ILE A 58 -5.11 6.67 4.94
CA ILE A 58 -5.09 5.77 3.78
C ILE A 58 -6.33 6.06 2.93
N ILE A 59 -6.13 6.38 1.66
CA ILE A 59 -7.18 6.63 0.67
C ILE A 59 -7.61 5.31 0.02
N SER A 60 -6.65 4.50 -0.39
CA SER A 60 -6.92 3.24 -1.10
C SER A 60 -5.85 2.20 -0.85
N VAL A 61 -6.26 0.94 -1.01
CA VAL A 61 -5.40 -0.24 -1.04
C VAL A 61 -5.84 -1.06 -2.26
N GLU A 62 -4.99 -1.16 -3.27
CA GLU A 62 -5.31 -1.75 -4.57
C GLU A 62 -4.27 -2.81 -4.93
N PRO A 63 -4.65 -3.94 -5.55
CA PRO A 63 -3.67 -4.93 -6.01
C PRO A 63 -2.68 -4.30 -7.00
N ASP A 64 -1.39 -4.63 -6.85
CA ASP A 64 -0.36 -4.28 -7.83
C ASP A 64 -0.61 -5.08 -9.12
N GLN A 65 -0.84 -4.39 -10.23
CA GLN A 65 -1.21 -5.01 -11.49
C GLN A 65 0.02 -5.19 -12.38
N GLU A 66 0.30 -6.42 -12.79
CA GLU A 66 1.30 -6.69 -13.82
C GLU A 66 0.71 -6.41 -15.21
N VAL A 67 1.31 -5.47 -15.93
CA VAL A 67 0.97 -5.19 -17.33
C VAL A 67 1.92 -5.95 -18.23
N THR A 68 1.41 -6.89 -19.03
CA THR A 68 2.19 -7.58 -20.07
C THR A 68 1.98 -6.88 -21.41
N ILE A 69 3.05 -6.33 -21.99
CA ILE A 69 3.02 -5.76 -23.34
C ILE A 69 3.45 -6.84 -24.33
N GLN A 70 2.54 -7.27 -25.22
CA GLN A 70 2.91 -8.12 -26.36
C GLN A 70 3.35 -7.22 -27.51
N VAL A 71 4.62 -7.33 -27.88
CA VAL A 71 5.17 -6.69 -29.09
C VAL A 71 4.72 -7.55 -30.28
N ALA A 72 3.96 -6.95 -31.20
CA ALA A 72 3.50 -7.58 -32.43
C ALA A 72 4.59 -7.65 -33.50
#